data_AF-A0A971IWD5-F1
#
_entry.id   AF-A0A971IWD5-F1
#
_cell.length_a   1.000
_cell.length_b   1.000
_cell.length_c   1.000
_cell.angle_alpha   90.00
_cell.angle_beta   90.00
_cell.angle_gamma   90.00
#
_symmetry.space_group_name_H-M   'P 1'
#
loop_
_entity.id
_entity.type
_entity.pdbx_description
1 polymer ?
#
loop_
_entity_poly.entity_id
_entity_poly.type
_entity_poly.pdbx_seq_one_letter_code
_entity_poly.pdbx_strand_id
1 'polypeptide(L)'
;MIKKDYLMRLLKEFLDALAELLYHVKNENNEQILARSEEFYPKYLKQKRSFFIENNISTIVPSIISENIEESVIKCEMLAELLFIDAKQTNNIDIQHDLYQKALFFFDYAEQHSTTFSENRLLKIETLKSILNQ
;
A
#
# COMPACT_ATOMS: atom_id res chain seq x y z
N MET A 1 26.35 -1.14 -0.37
CA MET A 1 25.96 -1.16 1.06
C MET A 1 24.97 -0.04 1.41
N ILE A 2 25.31 1.25 1.25
CA ILE A 2 24.50 2.38 1.75
C ILE A 2 23.02 2.40 1.27
N LYS A 3 22.74 2.09 -0.01
CA LYS A 3 21.36 2.17 -0.54
C LYS A 3 20.42 1.12 0.04
N LYS A 4 20.91 -0.11 0.26
CA LYS A 4 20.11 -1.20 0.81
C LYS A 4 19.74 -0.94 2.28
N ASP A 5 20.70 -0.46 3.06
CA ASP A 5 20.47 -0.08 4.46
C ASP A 5 19.46 1.06 4.58
N TYR A 6 19.48 2.01 3.65
CA TYR A 6 18.48 3.07 3.56
C TYR A 6 17.08 2.52 3.27
N LEU A 7 16.94 1.64 2.29
CA LEU A 7 15.66 1.04 1.92
C LEU A 7 15.06 0.21 3.06
N MET A 8 15.89 -0.59 3.74
CA MET A 8 15.46 -1.34 4.93
C MET A 8 15.01 -0.43 6.07
N ARG A 9 15.72 0.68 6.30
CA ARG A 9 15.32 1.69 7.30
C ARG A 9 13.99 2.34 6.93
N LEU A 10 13.81 2.71 5.66
CA LEU A 10 12.59 3.32 5.16
C LEU A 10 11.39 2.37 5.32
N LEU A 11 11.56 1.10 4.96
CA LEU A 11 10.53 0.08 5.15
C LEU A 11 10.19 -0.10 6.62
N LYS A 12 11.20 -0.18 7.49
CA LYS A 12 10.97 -0.29 8.93
C LYS A 12 10.20 0.92 9.49
N GLU A 13 10.62 2.14 9.16
CA GLU A 13 9.95 3.36 9.59
C GLU A 13 8.49 3.40 9.13
N PHE A 14 8.22 2.99 7.90
CA PHE A 14 6.87 2.85 7.39
C PHE A 14 6.05 1.83 8.18
N LEU A 15 6.59 0.63 8.39
CA LEU A 15 5.87 -0.44 9.10
C LEU A 15 5.59 -0.07 10.56
N ASP A 16 6.54 0.58 11.23
CA ASP A 16 6.36 1.07 12.60
C ASP A 16 5.24 2.13 12.65
N ALA A 17 5.25 3.10 11.72
CA ALA A 17 4.20 4.12 11.62
C ALA A 17 2.83 3.53 11.24
N LEU A 18 2.81 2.52 10.36
CA LEU A 18 1.59 1.83 9.95
C LEU A 18 1.01 1.03 11.11
N ALA A 19 1.85 0.33 11.89
CA ALA A 19 1.43 -0.40 13.07
C ALA A 19 0.83 0.53 14.13
N GLU A 20 1.43 1.71 14.33
CA GLU A 20 0.88 2.76 15.20
C GLU A 20 -0.50 3.21 14.71
N LEU A 21 -0.65 3.51 13.41
CA LEU A 21 -1.96 3.85 12.83
C LEU A 21 -3.00 2.75 13.13
N LEU A 22 -2.68 1.50 12.80
CA LEU A 22 -3.57 0.35 12.96
C LEU A 22 -3.93 0.04 14.42
N TYR A 23 -3.04 0.34 15.37
CA TYR A 23 -3.31 0.17 16.80
C TYR A 23 -4.45 1.09 17.28
N HIS A 24 -4.54 2.30 16.73
CA HIS A 24 -5.51 3.31 17.12
C HIS A 24 -6.87 3.22 16.38
N VAL A 25 -6.93 2.50 15.25
CA VAL A 25 -8.14 2.30 14.42
C VAL A 25 -9.36 1.86 15.23
N LYS A 26 -9.20 1.10 16.32
CA LYS A 26 -10.32 0.59 17.13
C LYS A 26 -11.14 1.70 17.82
N ASN A 27 -10.57 2.88 18.01
CA ASN A 27 -11.20 4.00 18.72
C ASN A 27 -11.43 5.23 17.83
N GLU A 28 -11.14 5.12 16.53
CA GLU A 28 -11.21 6.22 15.57
C GLU A 28 -12.31 5.94 14.54
N ASN A 29 -12.91 7.00 14.01
CA ASN A 29 -13.82 6.88 12.86
C ASN A 29 -13.03 6.83 11.54
N ASN A 30 -13.72 6.46 10.45
CA ASN A 30 -13.10 6.31 9.13
C ASN A 30 -12.37 7.60 8.69
N GLU A 31 -12.94 8.78 8.91
CA GLU A 31 -12.33 10.06 8.52
C GLU A 31 -11.02 10.34 9.26
N GLN A 32 -10.95 10.03 10.56
CA GLN A 32 -9.74 10.19 11.36
C GLN A 32 -8.61 9.28 10.87
N ILE A 33 -8.93 8.02 10.56
CA ILE A 33 -7.97 7.06 10.02
C ILE A 33 -7.43 7.54 8.67
N LEU A 34 -8.33 7.98 7.78
CA LEU A 34 -7.96 8.52 6.47
C LEU A 34 -7.05 9.75 6.60
N ALA A 35 -7.41 10.70 7.47
CA ALA A 35 -6.62 11.91 7.69
C ALA A 35 -5.19 11.60 8.17
N ARG A 36 -5.01 10.61 9.04
CA ARG A 36 -3.67 10.20 9.50
C ARG A 36 -2.89 9.44 8.43
N SER A 37 -3.56 8.67 7.57
CA SER A 37 -2.92 7.97 6.46
C SER A 37 -2.51 8.88 5.30
N GLU A 38 -3.16 10.05 5.15
CA GLU A 38 -2.92 11.02 4.07
C GLU A 38 -1.43 11.38 3.93
N GLU A 39 -0.73 11.59 5.05
CA GLU A 39 0.67 12.02 5.06
C GLU A 39 1.66 10.91 4.65
N PHE A 40 1.25 9.64 4.72
CA PHE A 40 2.10 8.51 4.33
C PHE A 40 2.42 8.55 2.83
N TYR A 41 1.43 8.91 2.03
CA TYR A 41 1.52 8.94 0.57
C TYR A 41 2.67 9.85 0.07
N PRO A 42 2.69 11.16 0.36
CA PRO A 42 3.79 12.00 -0.12
C PRO A 42 5.11 11.66 0.58
N LYS A 43 5.09 11.24 1.86
CA LYS A 43 6.30 10.91 2.62
C LYS A 43 7.07 9.73 2.02
N TYR A 44 6.37 8.66 1.65
CA TYR A 44 7.01 7.40 1.21
C TYR A 44 6.92 7.17 -0.31
N LEU A 45 5.87 7.70 -0.96
CA LEU A 45 5.55 7.43 -2.37
C LEU A 45 5.64 8.67 -3.27
N LYS A 46 5.99 9.84 -2.70
CA LYS A 46 6.26 11.10 -3.41
C LYS A 46 5.07 11.69 -4.19
N GLN A 47 3.88 11.13 -4.03
CA GLN A 47 2.62 11.63 -4.62
C GLN A 47 1.58 11.74 -3.52
N LYS A 48 0.58 12.61 -3.71
CA LYS A 48 -0.53 12.76 -2.75
C LYS A 48 -1.47 11.56 -2.83
N ARG A 49 -2.24 11.31 -1.76
CA ARG A 49 -3.25 10.25 -1.73
C ARG A 49 -4.22 10.33 -2.92
N SER A 50 -4.71 11.52 -3.24
CA SER A 50 -5.63 11.74 -4.37
C SER A 50 -5.10 11.22 -5.71
N PHE A 51 -3.79 11.32 -5.96
CA PHE A 51 -3.17 10.77 -7.17
C PHE A 51 -3.44 9.27 -7.32
N PHE A 52 -3.30 8.50 -6.24
CA PHE A 52 -3.48 7.04 -6.26
C PHE A 52 -4.95 6.62 -6.30
N ILE A 53 -5.84 7.43 -5.75
CA ILE A 53 -7.29 7.16 -5.77
C ILE A 53 -7.86 7.47 -7.14
N GLU A 54 -7.54 8.63 -7.70
CA GLU A 54 -8.19 9.15 -8.91
C GLU A 54 -7.62 8.54 -10.20
N ASN A 55 -6.38 8.07 -10.19
CA ASN A 55 -5.73 7.54 -11.40
C ASN A 55 -5.80 6.01 -11.47
N ASN A 56 -5.80 5.48 -12.68
CA ASN A 56 -5.75 4.03 -12.91
C ASN A 56 -4.31 3.48 -12.70
N ILE A 57 -4.21 2.14 -12.63
CA ILE A 57 -2.94 1.43 -12.41
C ILE A 57 -1.87 1.83 -13.46
N SER A 58 -2.24 1.95 -14.73
CA SER A 58 -1.28 2.27 -15.80
C SER A 58 -0.62 3.64 -15.63
N THR A 59 -1.33 4.61 -15.05
CA THR A 59 -0.78 5.93 -14.70
C THR A 59 0.03 5.89 -13.40
N ILE A 60 -0.36 5.05 -12.43
CA ILE A 60 0.33 4.95 -11.14
C ILE A 60 1.68 4.23 -11.28
N VAL A 61 1.73 3.15 -12.08
CA VAL A 61 2.92 2.28 -12.22
C VAL A 61 4.22 3.05 -12.46
N PRO A 62 4.30 4.01 -13.41
CA PRO A 62 5.53 4.77 -13.65
C PRO A 62 6.00 5.64 -12.47
N SER A 63 5.12 5.95 -11.51
CA SER A 63 5.48 6.72 -10.31
C SER A 63 6.08 5.86 -9.20
N ILE A 64 5.82 4.55 -9.23
CA ILE A 64 6.17 3.60 -8.16
C ILE A 64 7.29 2.65 -8.60
N ILE A 65 7.14 2.06 -9.78
CA ILE A 65 8.05 1.05 -10.31
C ILE A 65 9.16 1.75 -11.08
N SER A 66 10.39 1.36 -10.76
CA SER A 66 11.62 1.90 -11.35
C SER A 66 12.57 0.78 -11.73
N GLU A 67 13.71 1.12 -12.33
CA GLU A 67 14.78 0.16 -12.64
C GLU A 67 15.34 -0.54 -11.40
N ASN A 68 15.17 0.06 -10.21
CA ASN A 68 15.58 -0.58 -8.97
C ASN A 68 14.45 -1.47 -8.43
N ILE A 69 14.60 -2.79 -8.65
CA ILE A 69 13.58 -3.79 -8.25
C ILE A 69 13.34 -3.79 -6.75
N GLU A 70 14.39 -3.74 -5.91
CA GLU A 70 14.27 -3.78 -4.45
C GLU A 70 13.47 -2.56 -3.92
N GLU A 71 13.78 -1.37 -4.42
CA GLU A 71 13.03 -0.14 -4.12
C GLU A 71 11.58 -0.23 -4.61
N SER A 72 11.36 -0.81 -5.81
CA SER A 72 10.03 -0.98 -6.38
C SER A 72 9.18 -1.94 -5.56
N VAL A 73 9.73 -3.08 -5.13
CA VAL A 73 9.05 -4.04 -4.24
C VAL A 73 8.61 -3.36 -2.95
N ILE A 74 9.51 -2.61 -2.32
CA ILE A 74 9.21 -1.90 -1.06
C ILE A 74 8.09 -0.87 -1.26
N LYS A 75 8.15 -0.05 -2.31
CA LYS A 75 7.09 0.94 -2.58
C LYS A 75 5.76 0.31 -2.96
N CYS A 76 5.79 -0.81 -3.70
CA CYS A 76 4.58 -1.56 -4.03
C CYS A 76 3.93 -2.12 -2.76
N GLU A 77 4.71 -2.70 -1.84
CA GLU A 77 4.21 -3.16 -0.53
C GLU A 77 3.56 -2.01 0.25
N MET A 78 4.26 -0.87 0.34
CA MET A 78 3.77 0.31 1.05
C MET A 78 2.46 0.84 0.46
N LEU A 79 2.42 1.01 -0.88
CA LEU A 79 1.23 1.48 -1.56
C LEU A 79 0.07 0.50 -1.42
N ALA A 80 0.32 -0.80 -1.54
CA ALA A 80 -0.72 -1.81 -1.41
C ALA A 80 -1.35 -1.81 -0.02
N GLU A 81 -0.55 -1.68 1.05
CA GLU A 81 -1.07 -1.58 2.42
C GLU A 81 -1.92 -0.31 2.61
N LEU A 82 -1.48 0.85 2.09
CA LEU A 82 -2.23 2.10 2.21
C LEU A 82 -3.56 2.04 1.43
N LEU A 83 -3.54 1.54 0.20
CA LEU A 83 -4.75 1.36 -0.62
C LEU A 83 -5.74 0.39 0.03
N PHE A 84 -5.23 -0.68 0.65
CA PHE A 84 -6.05 -1.64 1.38
C PHE A 84 -6.72 -1.01 2.60
N ILE A 85 -6.02 -0.14 3.33
CA ILE A 85 -6.60 0.62 4.43
C ILE A 85 -7.67 1.58 3.90
N ASP A 86 -7.37 2.34 2.85
CA ASP A 86 -8.33 3.28 2.25
C ASP A 86 -9.60 2.60 1.78
N ALA A 87 -9.46 1.43 1.12
CA ALA A 87 -10.58 0.63 0.67
C ALA A 87 -11.48 0.17 1.83
N LYS A 88 -10.89 -0.14 3.00
CA LYS A 88 -11.65 -0.50 4.21
C LYS A 88 -12.37 0.67 4.86
N GLN A 89 -11.90 1.90 4.66
CA GLN A 89 -12.48 3.10 5.28
C GLN A 89 -13.51 3.81 4.40
N THR A 90 -13.48 3.60 3.08
CA THR A 90 -14.48 4.19 2.18
C THR A 90 -15.81 3.43 2.22
N ASN A 91 -16.91 4.17 2.15
CA ASN A 91 -18.27 3.63 2.04
C ASN A 91 -18.76 3.57 0.57
N ASN A 92 -17.98 4.10 -0.38
CA ASN A 92 -18.31 4.03 -1.80
C ASN A 92 -17.81 2.71 -2.39
N ILE A 93 -18.72 1.85 -2.82
CA ILE A 93 -18.45 0.49 -3.30
C ILE A 93 -17.58 0.49 -4.56
N ASP A 94 -17.82 1.41 -5.50
CA ASP A 94 -17.04 1.48 -6.74
C ASP A 94 -15.59 1.88 -6.45
N ILE A 95 -15.40 2.88 -5.59
CA ILE A 95 -14.07 3.31 -5.13
C ILE A 95 -13.40 2.17 -4.32
N GLN A 96 -14.15 1.52 -3.44
CA GLN A 96 -13.63 0.40 -2.63
C GLN A 96 -13.11 -0.72 -3.53
N HIS A 97 -13.89 -1.13 -4.53
CA HIS A 97 -13.53 -2.19 -5.46
C HIS A 97 -12.28 -1.82 -6.28
N ASP A 98 -12.23 -0.61 -6.83
CA ASP A 98 -11.05 -0.11 -7.57
C ASP A 98 -9.78 -0.09 -6.69
N LEU A 99 -9.90 0.37 -5.44
CA LEU A 99 -8.78 0.38 -4.50
C LEU A 99 -8.31 -1.04 -4.14
N TYR A 100 -9.22 -2.00 -3.98
CA TYR A 100 -8.85 -3.40 -3.77
C TYR A 100 -8.16 -4.00 -4.99
N GLN A 101 -8.60 -3.69 -6.21
CA GLN A 101 -7.93 -4.14 -7.44
C GLN A 101 -6.51 -3.57 -7.55
N LYS A 102 -6.34 -2.28 -7.26
CA LYS A 102 -5.02 -1.64 -7.21
C LYS A 102 -4.12 -2.25 -6.13
N ALA A 103 -4.64 -2.44 -4.92
CA ALA A 103 -3.90 -3.06 -3.82
C ALA A 103 -3.43 -4.47 -4.19
N LEU A 104 -4.32 -5.28 -4.79
CA LEU A 104 -3.97 -6.63 -5.25
C LEU A 104 -2.85 -6.59 -6.29
N PHE A 105 -2.96 -5.72 -7.29
CA PHE A 105 -1.92 -5.55 -8.31
C PHE A 105 -0.53 -5.27 -7.70
N PHE A 106 -0.45 -4.33 -6.74
CA PHE A 106 0.83 -3.97 -6.14
C PHE A 106 1.35 -5.03 -5.16
N PHE A 107 0.48 -5.74 -4.43
CA PHE A 107 0.91 -6.89 -3.63
C PHE A 107 1.42 -8.03 -4.53
N ASP A 108 0.73 -8.35 -5.63
CA ASP A 108 1.18 -9.38 -6.58
C ASP A 108 2.51 -9.01 -7.21
N TYR A 109 2.70 -7.73 -7.60
CA TYR A 109 3.99 -7.26 -8.09
C TYR A 109 5.09 -7.45 -7.04
N ALA A 110 4.84 -7.04 -5.79
CA ALA A 110 5.80 -7.20 -4.70
C ALA A 110 6.14 -8.67 -4.44
N GLU A 111 5.15 -9.57 -4.47
CA GLU A 111 5.37 -11.01 -4.29
C GLU A 111 6.21 -11.62 -5.42
N GLN A 112 5.91 -11.29 -6.68
CA GLN A 112 6.62 -11.84 -7.83
C GLN A 112 8.09 -11.40 -7.91
N HIS A 113 8.43 -10.23 -7.36
CA HIS A 113 9.75 -9.62 -7.51
C HIS A 113 10.56 -9.57 -6.21
N SER A 114 9.94 -9.86 -5.07
CA SER A 114 10.62 -9.92 -3.77
C SER A 114 11.55 -11.13 -3.71
N THR A 115 12.71 -10.95 -3.07
CA THR A 115 13.62 -12.05 -2.70
C THR A 115 13.37 -12.57 -1.28
N THR A 116 12.42 -11.95 -0.57
CA THR A 116 12.05 -12.26 0.81
C THR A 116 10.60 -12.73 0.88
N PHE A 117 10.40 -13.90 1.49
CA PHE A 117 9.09 -14.45 1.79
C PHE A 117 8.33 -13.58 2.80
N SER A 118 7.04 -13.34 2.55
CA SER A 118 6.14 -12.61 3.45
C SER A 118 4.80 -13.33 3.54
N GLU A 119 4.55 -13.99 4.67
CA GLU A 119 3.28 -14.65 4.94
C GLU A 119 2.12 -13.65 4.97
N ASN A 120 2.33 -12.47 5.59
CA ASN A 120 1.32 -11.42 5.63
C ASN A 120 0.89 -10.98 4.22
N ARG A 121 1.85 -10.81 3.30
CA ARG A 121 1.55 -10.44 1.91
C ARG A 121 0.70 -11.51 1.22
N LEU A 122 1.08 -12.78 1.34
CA LEU A 122 0.30 -13.88 0.76
C LEU A 122 -1.13 -13.92 1.31
N LEU A 123 -1.30 -13.75 2.62
CA LEU A 123 -2.62 -13.68 3.24
C LEU A 123 -3.46 -12.51 2.72
N LYS A 124 -2.86 -11.33 2.51
CA LYS A 124 -3.52 -10.16 1.93
C LYS A 124 -3.91 -10.40 0.48
N ILE A 125 -3.04 -10.99 -0.33
CA ILE A 125 -3.33 -11.36 -1.72
C ILE A 125 -4.54 -12.30 -1.77
N GLU A 126 -4.54 -13.37 -0.98
CA GLU A 126 -5.65 -14.33 -0.98
C GLU A 126 -6.95 -13.71 -0.45
N THR A 127 -6.87 -12.84 0.56
CA THR A 127 -8.01 -12.06 1.05
C THR A 127 -8.59 -11.18 -0.06
N LEU A 128 -7.75 -10.44 -0.78
CA LEU A 128 -8.17 -9.55 -1.86
C LEU A 128 -8.78 -10.31 -3.03
N LYS A 129 -8.17 -11.42 -3.45
CA LYS A 129 -8.74 -12.31 -4.47
C LYS A 129 -10.11 -12.83 -4.05
N SER A 130 -10.27 -13.22 -2.78
CA SER A 130 -11.56 -13.67 -2.27
C SER A 130 -12.61 -12.56 -2.27
N ILE A 131 -12.24 -11.31 -1.99
CA ILE A 131 -13.16 -10.16 -2.01
C ILE A 131 -13.58 -9.82 -3.45
N LEU A 132 -12.63 -9.85 -4.39
CA LEU A 132 -12.85 -9.42 -5.79
C LEU A 132 -13.53 -10.48 -6.67
N ASN A 133 -13.53 -11.74 -6.25
CA ASN A 133 -14.19 -12.84 -6.97
C ASN A 133 -15.63 -13.10 -6.50
N GLN A 134 -16.16 -12.27 -5.59
CA GLN A 134 -17.56 -12.29 -5.13
C GLN A 134 -18.42 -11.36 -5.98
#